data_AF-A0AAW2WB88-F1
#
_entry.id   AF-A0AAW2WB88-F1
#
_cell.length_a   1.000
_cell.length_b   1.000
_cell.length_c   1.000
_cell.angle_alpha   90.00
_cell.angle_beta   90.00
_cell.angle_gamma   90.00
#
_symmetry.space_group_name_H-M   'P 1'
#
loop_
_entity.id
_entity.type
_entity.pdbx_description
1 polymer ?
#
loop_
_entity_poly.entity_id
_entity_poly.type
_entity_poly.pdbx_seq_one_letter_code
_entity_poly.pdbx_strand_id
1 'polypeptide(L)'
;METMPLARVMGDMVLLPNGNILILNGASSGTAGWDLGRNPVLTPLIYRPNNPIGLRFEAQNSSSIPRMYHSTAILLRDGRILVSGSNPHAYYNFTGVVFPTDLTMEAFSPHYLDPRLKRVRPMIVSPTSHSQIGYGQQLVINFKAQGNNRGFITVTMVAPPFTTHSFSMNQRLLVLTNSTGITLV
;
A
#
# COMPACT_ATOMS: atom_id res chain seq x y z
N MET A 1 10.16 2.70 21.89
CA MET A 1 9.63 3.66 20.90
C MET A 1 10.61 3.68 19.73
N GLU A 2 10.14 3.62 18.49
CA GLU A 2 10.97 3.64 17.28
C GLU A 2 10.61 4.87 16.45
N THR A 3 11.60 5.50 15.82
CA THR A 3 11.43 6.73 15.04
C THR A 3 11.43 6.38 13.55
N MET A 4 10.46 6.92 12.81
CA MET A 4 10.47 6.82 11.35
C MET A 4 11.71 7.54 10.79
N PRO A 5 12.50 6.92 9.90
CA PRO A 5 13.78 7.48 9.45
C PRO A 5 13.65 8.74 8.59
N LEU A 6 12.48 8.96 7.99
CA LEU A 6 12.17 10.14 7.19
C LEU A 6 10.99 10.86 7.82
N ALA A 7 11.20 12.09 8.30
CA ALA A 7 10.12 12.95 8.76
C ALA A 7 9.08 13.12 7.65
N ARG A 8 7.80 13.02 7.99
CA ARG A 8 6.72 13.06 7.01
C ARG A 8 5.46 13.67 7.62
N VAL A 9 5.01 14.76 7.03
CA VAL A 9 3.65 15.28 7.17
C VAL A 9 2.86 14.92 5.91
N MET A 10 1.53 14.82 6.04
CA MET A 10 0.60 14.52 4.95
C MET A 10 0.99 13.30 4.08
N GLY A 11 1.58 12.28 4.72
CA GLY A 11 1.89 11.01 4.07
C GLY A 11 0.71 10.05 4.07
N ASP A 12 0.68 9.15 3.10
CA ASP A 12 -0.26 8.03 3.05
C ASP A 12 0.37 6.77 3.66
N MET A 13 -0.45 5.97 4.34
CA MET A 13 -0.07 4.66 4.88
C MET A 13 -1.01 3.59 4.34
N VAL A 14 -0.48 2.69 3.51
CA VAL A 14 -1.26 1.66 2.80
C VAL A 14 -0.93 0.28 3.37
N LEU A 15 -1.96 -0.44 3.83
CA LEU A 15 -1.81 -1.85 4.23
C LEU A 15 -1.58 -2.72 2.99
N LEU A 16 -0.51 -3.51 3.00
CA LEU A 16 -0.20 -4.45 1.93
C LEU A 16 -0.76 -5.85 2.23
N PRO A 17 -1.02 -6.69 1.21
CA PRO A 17 -1.58 -8.03 1.41
C PRO A 17 -0.74 -8.95 2.31
N ASN A 18 0.56 -8.67 2.45
CA ASN A 18 1.46 -9.44 3.29
C ASN A 18 1.54 -8.92 4.75
N GLY A 19 0.74 -7.93 5.13
CA GLY A 19 0.74 -7.33 6.48
C GLY A 19 1.78 -6.24 6.70
N ASN A 20 2.63 -5.95 5.71
CA ASN A 20 3.50 -4.77 5.76
C ASN A 20 2.69 -3.50 5.48
N ILE A 21 3.28 -2.35 5.81
CA ILE A 21 2.69 -1.03 5.57
C ILE A 21 3.60 -0.28 4.61
N LEU A 22 3.06 0.20 3.49
CA LEU A 22 3.76 1.15 2.63
C LEU A 22 3.47 2.57 3.12
N ILE A 23 4.52 3.37 3.28
CA ILE A 23 4.46 4.77 3.69
C ILE A 23 5.05 5.61 2.56
N LEU A 24 4.26 6.51 1.99
CA LEU A 24 4.63 7.30 0.82
C LEU A 24 3.94 8.67 0.85
N ASN A 25 4.22 9.50 -0.16
CA ASN A 25 3.68 10.86 -0.31
C ASN A 25 4.03 11.83 0.84
N GLY A 26 3.73 13.10 0.66
CA GLY A 26 3.94 14.13 1.67
C GLY A 26 5.35 14.72 1.69
N ALA A 27 5.61 15.47 2.75
CA ALA A 27 6.75 16.36 2.87
C ALA A 27 7.43 16.25 4.23
N SER A 28 8.72 16.58 4.34
CA SER A 28 9.44 16.45 5.61
C SER A 28 9.25 17.64 6.55
N SER A 29 8.64 18.72 6.06
CA SER A 29 8.45 19.96 6.82
C SER A 29 7.19 20.72 6.38
N GLY A 30 6.69 21.57 7.27
CA GLY A 30 5.45 22.33 7.07
C GLY A 30 4.22 21.57 7.57
N THR A 31 3.06 21.85 6.99
CA THR A 31 1.79 21.24 7.37
C THR A 31 0.96 20.89 6.15
N ALA A 32 -0.12 20.14 6.36
CA ALA A 32 -1.21 20.06 5.38
C ALA A 32 -1.82 21.45 5.15
N GLY A 33 -2.43 21.65 3.99
CA GLY A 33 -2.96 22.93 3.54
C GLY A 33 -2.21 23.49 2.32
N TRP A 34 -2.76 24.55 1.75
CA TRP A 34 -2.24 25.12 0.51
C TRP A 34 -0.91 25.84 0.72
N ASP A 35 0.07 25.55 -0.12
CA ASP A 35 1.39 26.19 -0.13
C ASP A 35 2.23 26.07 1.16
N LEU A 36 1.83 25.23 2.13
CA LEU A 36 2.51 25.12 3.43
C LEU A 36 3.56 23.99 3.51
N GLY A 37 3.43 22.93 2.71
CA GLY A 37 4.38 21.80 2.71
C GLY A 37 5.71 22.15 2.03
N ARG A 38 6.84 21.71 2.59
CA ARG A 38 8.18 21.91 2.04
C ARG A 38 9.01 20.64 2.15
N ASN A 39 9.97 20.49 1.23
CA ASN A 39 10.88 19.34 1.14
C ASN A 39 10.12 18.02 0.88
N PRO A 40 9.69 17.76 -0.37
CA PRO A 40 8.93 16.56 -0.70
C PRO A 40 9.72 15.29 -0.35
N VAL A 41 9.05 14.31 0.25
CA VAL A 41 9.69 13.03 0.58
C VAL A 41 9.41 12.02 -0.52
N LEU A 42 10.35 11.97 -1.46
CA LEU A 42 10.28 11.16 -2.67
C LEU A 42 10.49 9.66 -2.45
N THR A 43 11.14 9.30 -1.33
CA THR A 43 11.46 7.91 -0.98
C THR A 43 10.32 7.28 -0.18
N PRO A 44 9.67 6.21 -0.68
CA PRO A 44 8.74 5.42 0.10
C PRO A 44 9.47 4.58 1.14
N LEU A 45 8.78 4.23 2.22
CA LEU A 45 9.24 3.28 3.23
C LEU A 45 8.30 2.09 3.29
N ILE A 46 8.85 0.88 3.39
CA ILE A 46 8.09 -0.28 3.85
C ILE A 46 8.32 -0.40 5.37
N TYR A 47 7.25 -0.43 6.14
CA TYR A 47 7.26 -0.77 7.55
C TYR A 47 6.82 -2.23 7.74
N ARG A 48 7.67 -3.02 8.41
CA ARG A 48 7.51 -4.45 8.68
C ARG A 48 7.22 -4.64 10.18
N PRO A 49 5.95 -4.65 10.61
CA PRO A 49 5.59 -4.61 12.03
C PRO A 49 6.12 -5.81 12.84
N ASN A 50 6.28 -6.96 12.18
CA ASN A 50 6.72 -8.21 12.81
C ASN A 50 8.25 -8.37 12.88
N ASN A 51 9.01 -7.46 12.28
CA ASN A 51 10.47 -7.50 12.39
C ASN A 51 10.93 -7.00 13.78
N PRO A 52 12.16 -7.36 14.21
CA PRO A 52 12.80 -6.74 15.36
C PRO A 52 12.85 -5.21 15.23
N ILE A 53 12.76 -4.51 16.37
CA ILE A 53 12.90 -3.05 16.43
C ILE A 53 14.26 -2.66 15.82
N GLY A 54 14.29 -1.60 15.01
CA GLY A 54 15.48 -1.16 14.28
C GLY A 54 15.61 -1.77 12.88
N LEU A 55 14.85 -2.84 12.58
CA LEU A 55 14.81 -3.51 11.26
C LEU A 55 13.42 -3.44 10.61
N ARG A 56 12.56 -2.54 11.10
CA ARG A 56 11.17 -2.43 10.63
C ARG A 56 11.02 -1.52 9.43
N PHE A 57 11.84 -0.48 9.29
CA PHE A 57 11.77 0.45 8.17
C PHE A 57 12.76 0.08 7.08
N GLU A 58 12.29 0.04 5.84
CA GLU A 58 13.09 -0.25 4.65
C GLU A 58 12.80 0.79 3.57
N ALA A 59 13.81 1.56 3.18
CA ALA A 59 13.69 2.53 2.09
C ALA A 59 13.50 1.81 0.75
N GLN A 60 12.63 2.36 -0.09
CA GLN A 60 12.34 1.83 -1.43
C GLN A 60 12.89 2.78 -2.51
N ASN A 61 12.78 2.39 -3.78
CA ASN A 61 13.15 3.28 -4.89
C ASN A 61 12.29 4.55 -4.87
N SER A 62 12.95 5.70 -5.09
CA SER A 62 12.29 7.01 -5.05
C SER A 62 11.54 7.30 -6.35
N SER A 63 10.42 8.02 -6.26
CA SER A 63 9.79 8.67 -7.43
C SER A 63 10.45 10.02 -7.71
N SER A 64 10.32 10.53 -8.92
CA SER A 64 10.70 11.91 -9.27
C SER A 64 9.55 12.91 -9.08
N ILE A 65 8.34 12.46 -8.75
CA ILE A 65 7.14 13.30 -8.67
C ILE A 65 6.83 13.67 -7.21
N PRO A 66 6.84 14.96 -6.85
CA PRO A 66 6.39 15.43 -5.54
C PRO A 66 4.88 15.20 -5.33
N ARG A 67 4.52 14.21 -4.50
CA ARG A 67 3.13 13.97 -4.11
C ARG A 67 2.82 14.74 -2.81
N MET A 68 2.40 15.99 -2.95
CA MET A 68 2.19 16.95 -1.84
C MET A 68 0.73 16.97 -1.35
N TYR A 69 0.27 18.06 -0.72
CA TYR A 69 -1.12 18.19 -0.24
C TYR A 69 -2.13 17.93 -1.36
N HIS A 70 -3.18 17.16 -1.05
CA HIS A 70 -4.11 16.53 -2.01
C HIS A 70 -3.50 15.41 -2.89
N SER A 71 -2.38 14.80 -2.52
CA SER A 71 -2.03 13.47 -3.03
C SER A 71 -2.88 12.38 -2.39
N THR A 72 -2.91 11.21 -3.02
CA THR A 72 -3.55 10.01 -2.47
C THR A 72 -2.84 8.74 -2.92
N ALA A 73 -3.01 7.65 -2.16
CA ALA A 73 -2.53 6.33 -2.51
C ALA A 73 -3.51 5.22 -2.10
N ILE A 74 -3.73 4.22 -2.96
CA ILE A 74 -4.63 3.09 -2.69
C ILE A 74 -4.08 1.77 -3.24
N LEU A 75 -4.30 0.68 -2.51
CA LEU A 75 -3.99 -0.68 -2.96
C LEU A 75 -4.96 -1.14 -4.07
N LEU A 76 -4.39 -1.61 -5.19
CA LEU A 76 -5.12 -2.21 -6.30
C LEU A 76 -5.28 -3.73 -6.09
N ARG A 77 -6.28 -4.31 -6.78
CA ARG A 77 -6.58 -5.75 -6.72
C ARG A 77 -5.43 -6.65 -7.21
N ASP A 78 -4.52 -6.11 -8.02
CA ASP A 78 -3.32 -6.83 -8.50
C ASP A 78 -2.12 -6.70 -7.55
N GLY A 79 -2.29 -6.02 -6.41
CA GLY A 79 -1.29 -5.84 -5.36
C GLY A 79 -0.36 -4.64 -5.57
N ARG A 80 -0.50 -3.87 -6.66
CA ARG A 80 0.20 -2.59 -6.84
C ARG A 80 -0.49 -1.49 -6.02
N ILE A 81 0.20 -0.37 -5.84
CA ILE A 81 -0.36 0.81 -5.17
C ILE A 81 -0.48 1.91 -6.22
N LEU A 82 -1.70 2.37 -6.47
CA LEU A 82 -1.95 3.54 -7.32
C LEU A 82 -1.65 4.79 -6.50
N VAL A 83 -0.88 5.70 -7.07
CA VAL A 83 -0.47 6.98 -6.48
C VAL A 83 -0.88 8.10 -7.43
N SER A 84 -1.55 9.13 -6.92
CA SER A 84 -2.08 10.22 -7.75
C SER A 84 -2.09 11.56 -7.00
N GLY A 85 -2.35 12.63 -7.74
CA GLY A 85 -2.29 14.01 -7.25
C GLY A 85 -0.88 14.59 -7.33
N SER A 86 -0.63 15.84 -7.01
CA SER A 86 -1.28 16.59 -5.94
C SER A 86 -1.72 17.96 -6.44
N ASN A 87 -2.64 18.58 -5.72
CA ASN A 87 -2.96 19.98 -5.92
C ASN A 87 -2.78 20.74 -4.61
N PRO A 88 -1.56 21.23 -4.31
CA PRO A 88 -1.30 21.94 -3.07
C PRO A 88 -1.78 23.40 -3.09
N HIS A 89 -2.77 23.74 -3.92
CA HIS A 89 -3.27 25.10 -4.16
C HIS A 89 -4.79 25.19 -4.02
N ALA A 90 -5.29 26.42 -3.85
CA ALA A 90 -6.74 26.70 -3.83
C ALA A 90 -7.44 26.36 -5.16
N TYR A 91 -6.73 26.54 -6.27
CA TYR A 91 -7.19 26.25 -7.64
C TYR A 91 -6.14 25.44 -8.38
N TYR A 92 -6.45 24.95 -9.58
CA TYR A 92 -5.42 24.32 -10.40
C TYR A 92 -4.41 25.35 -10.89
N ASN A 93 -3.16 25.17 -10.51
CA ASN A 93 -2.06 26.02 -10.93
C ASN A 93 -0.88 25.17 -11.41
N PHE A 94 -0.58 25.28 -12.69
CA PHE A 94 0.41 24.45 -13.38
C PHE A 94 1.75 25.15 -13.60
N THR A 95 1.84 26.47 -13.40
CA THR A 95 3.05 27.26 -13.70
C THR A 95 3.29 28.34 -12.66
N GLY A 96 4.55 28.78 -12.51
CA GLY A 96 4.89 29.88 -11.59
C GLY A 96 4.70 29.57 -10.10
N VAL A 97 4.58 28.29 -9.73
CA VAL A 97 4.43 27.81 -8.34
C VAL A 97 5.48 26.76 -8.00
N VAL A 98 5.78 26.61 -6.71
CA VAL A 98 6.81 25.68 -6.21
C VAL A 98 6.47 24.23 -6.54
N PHE A 99 5.20 23.84 -6.40
CA PHE A 99 4.71 22.49 -6.69
C PHE A 99 3.48 22.60 -7.60
N PRO A 100 3.62 22.50 -8.92
CA PRO A 100 2.50 22.52 -9.85
C PRO A 100 1.44 21.47 -9.53
N THR A 101 0.19 21.74 -9.88
CA THR A 101 -0.87 20.74 -9.88
C THR A 101 -0.47 19.57 -10.78
N ASP A 102 -0.47 18.36 -10.20
CA ASP A 102 -0.15 17.12 -10.90
C ASP A 102 -1.39 16.22 -10.96
N LEU A 103 -1.85 15.94 -12.17
CA LEU A 103 -3.01 15.09 -12.46
C LEU A 103 -2.60 13.69 -12.96
N THR A 104 -1.30 13.39 -12.94
CA THR A 104 -0.76 12.11 -13.39
C THR A 104 -0.94 11.02 -12.33
N MET A 105 -0.83 9.77 -12.77
CA MET A 105 -0.85 8.60 -11.90
C MET A 105 0.43 7.79 -12.07
N GLU A 106 0.96 7.29 -10.96
CA GLU A 106 2.02 6.29 -10.93
C GLU A 106 1.52 5.02 -10.21
N ALA A 107 2.14 3.88 -10.50
CA ALA A 107 1.90 2.66 -9.76
C ALA A 107 3.19 2.20 -9.07
N PHE A 108 3.19 2.15 -7.74
CA PHE A 108 4.26 1.51 -7.00
C PHE A 108 4.05 -0.01 -7.03
N SER A 109 5.10 -0.75 -7.38
CA SER A 109 5.10 -2.21 -7.47
C SER A 109 6.00 -2.78 -6.36
N PRO A 110 5.44 -3.29 -5.24
CA PRO A 110 6.23 -3.83 -4.15
C PRO A 110 7.04 -5.06 -4.55
N HIS A 111 8.07 -5.42 -3.76
CA HIS A 111 8.97 -6.55 -4.05
C HIS A 111 8.25 -7.89 -4.31
N TYR A 112 7.10 -8.16 -3.66
CA TYR A 112 6.32 -9.38 -3.92
C TYR A 112 5.75 -9.44 -5.35
N LEU A 113 5.77 -8.32 -6.08
CA LEU A 113 5.45 -8.22 -7.51
C LEU A 113 6.68 -8.16 -8.42
N ASP A 114 7.87 -8.50 -7.94
CA ASP A 114 9.06 -8.63 -8.80
C ASP A 114 8.81 -9.67 -9.92
N PRO A 115 9.11 -9.36 -11.21
CA PRO A 115 8.91 -10.27 -12.33
C PRO A 115 9.56 -11.65 -12.14
N ARG A 116 10.69 -11.72 -11.42
CA ARG A 116 11.39 -12.98 -11.11
C ARG A 116 10.54 -13.91 -10.23
N LEU A 117 9.65 -13.35 -9.41
CA LEU A 117 8.73 -14.10 -8.56
C LEU A 117 7.46 -14.54 -9.29
N LYS A 118 7.22 -14.12 -10.54
CA LYS A 118 5.97 -14.40 -11.27
C LYS A 118 5.58 -15.88 -11.28
N ARG A 119 6.56 -16.79 -11.42
CA ARG A 119 6.33 -18.25 -11.47
C ARG A 119 5.85 -18.85 -10.14
N VAL A 120 6.20 -18.22 -9.02
CA VAL A 120 5.87 -18.72 -7.67
C VAL A 120 4.67 -18.00 -7.05
N ARG A 121 4.10 -16.98 -7.71
CA ARG A 121 2.91 -16.28 -7.20
C ARG A 121 1.70 -17.22 -7.15
N PRO A 122 1.01 -17.32 -6.01
CA PRO A 122 -0.23 -18.08 -5.93
C PRO A 122 -1.30 -17.50 -6.85
N MET A 123 -2.11 -18.38 -7.45
CA MET A 123 -3.26 -18.01 -8.27
C MET A 123 -4.51 -18.65 -7.68
N ILE A 124 -5.44 -17.82 -7.21
CA ILE A 124 -6.75 -18.29 -6.73
C ILE A 124 -7.54 -18.84 -7.92
N VAL A 125 -7.98 -20.09 -7.79
CA VAL A 125 -8.86 -20.79 -8.74
C VAL A 125 -10.32 -20.62 -8.33
N SER A 126 -10.60 -20.70 -7.03
CA SER A 126 -11.91 -20.39 -6.45
C SER A 126 -11.75 -19.80 -5.04
N PRO A 127 -12.67 -18.94 -4.56
CA PRO A 127 -13.90 -18.50 -5.23
C PRO A 127 -13.64 -17.56 -6.42
N THR A 128 -14.60 -17.42 -7.32
CA THR A 128 -14.54 -16.47 -8.44
C THR A 128 -14.77 -15.03 -7.95
N SER A 129 -14.40 -14.04 -8.78
CA SER A 129 -14.65 -12.63 -8.47
C SER A 129 -16.12 -12.39 -8.16
N HIS A 130 -16.42 -11.50 -7.21
CA HIS A 130 -17.78 -11.16 -6.75
C HIS A 130 -18.51 -12.25 -5.95
N SER A 131 -17.82 -13.32 -5.54
CA SER A 131 -18.41 -14.27 -4.59
C SER A 131 -18.75 -13.59 -3.27
N GLN A 132 -19.92 -13.95 -2.72
CA GLN A 132 -20.43 -13.40 -1.47
C GLN A 132 -20.16 -14.39 -0.33
N ILE A 133 -19.83 -13.85 0.84
CA ILE A 133 -19.66 -14.63 2.07
C ILE A 133 -20.25 -13.86 3.24
N GLY A 134 -21.01 -14.55 4.09
CA GLY A 134 -21.55 -13.99 5.32
C GLY A 134 -20.55 -14.01 6.47
N TYR A 135 -20.79 -13.18 7.48
CA TYR A 135 -19.99 -13.20 8.72
C TYR A 135 -20.06 -14.58 9.39
N GLY A 136 -18.90 -15.09 9.83
CA GLY A 136 -18.78 -16.39 10.49
C GLY A 136 -18.86 -17.61 9.56
N GLN A 137 -19.15 -17.42 8.27
CA GLN A 137 -19.13 -18.53 7.31
C GLN A 137 -17.70 -18.96 6.98
N GLN A 138 -17.52 -20.24 6.68
CA GLN A 138 -16.24 -20.77 6.21
C GLN A 138 -16.03 -20.44 4.73
N LEU A 139 -14.84 -19.92 4.41
CA LEU A 139 -14.43 -19.63 3.04
C LEU A 139 -13.50 -20.74 2.53
N VAL A 140 -13.94 -21.50 1.53
CA VAL A 140 -13.09 -22.47 0.84
C VAL A 140 -12.33 -21.78 -0.28
N ILE A 141 -11.01 -21.78 -0.22
CA ILE A 141 -10.13 -21.16 -1.22
C ILE A 141 -9.27 -22.23 -1.86
N ASN A 142 -9.49 -22.47 -3.15
CA ASN A 142 -8.63 -23.31 -3.96
C ASN A 142 -7.68 -22.41 -4.74
N PHE A 143 -6.39 -22.68 -4.68
CA PHE A 143 -5.37 -21.91 -5.40
C PHE A 143 -4.26 -22.82 -5.90
N LYS A 144 -3.56 -22.38 -6.94
CA LYS A 144 -2.32 -23.00 -7.42
C LYS A 144 -1.14 -22.23 -6.85
N ALA A 145 -0.14 -22.92 -6.30
CA ALA A 145 1.13 -22.33 -5.90
C ALA A 145 2.26 -23.27 -6.32
N GLN A 146 3.40 -22.71 -6.74
CA GLN A 146 4.60 -23.49 -7.07
C GLN A 146 5.61 -23.43 -5.93
N GLY A 147 6.37 -24.50 -5.74
CA GLY A 147 7.37 -24.65 -4.68
C GLY A 147 6.88 -25.46 -3.48
N ASN A 148 7.81 -25.92 -2.65
CA ASN A 148 7.51 -26.69 -1.45
C ASN A 148 7.09 -25.76 -0.30
N ASN A 149 5.96 -25.07 -0.45
CA ASN A 149 5.46 -24.05 0.47
C ASN A 149 4.61 -24.65 1.61
N ARG A 150 4.83 -25.93 1.93
CA ARG A 150 4.06 -26.69 2.92
C ARG A 150 4.26 -26.03 4.30
N GLY A 151 3.25 -25.29 4.77
CA GLY A 151 3.21 -24.69 6.11
C GLY A 151 3.25 -23.16 6.21
N PHE A 152 3.46 -22.43 5.11
CA PHE A 152 3.70 -20.97 5.15
C PHE A 152 2.75 -20.13 4.28
N ILE A 153 1.53 -20.63 4.03
CA ILE A 153 0.55 -19.88 3.23
C ILE A 153 -0.36 -19.11 4.17
N THR A 154 -0.33 -17.79 4.04
CA THR A 154 -1.26 -16.88 4.72
C THR A 154 -2.28 -16.39 3.71
N VAL A 155 -3.55 -16.41 4.09
CA VAL A 155 -4.62 -15.77 3.34
C VAL A 155 -5.07 -14.53 4.08
N THR A 156 -5.18 -13.42 3.36
CA THR A 156 -5.69 -12.16 3.91
C THR A 156 -6.85 -11.62 3.09
N MET A 157 -7.78 -10.95 3.74
CA MET A 157 -8.81 -10.14 3.09
C MET A 157 -8.53 -8.66 3.35
N VAL A 158 -8.55 -7.85 2.29
CA VAL A 158 -8.41 -6.40 2.38
C VAL A 158 -9.77 -5.75 2.16
N ALA A 159 -10.19 -4.85 3.04
CA ALA A 159 -11.26 -3.90 2.70
C ALA A 159 -10.61 -2.62 2.15
N PRO A 160 -10.92 -2.23 0.90
CA PRO A 160 -10.35 -1.05 0.29
C PRO A 160 -10.87 0.23 0.98
N PRO A 161 -10.03 1.25 1.18
CA PRO A 161 -10.46 2.50 1.76
C PRO A 161 -11.04 3.47 0.73
N PHE A 162 -11.79 4.46 1.23
CA PHE A 162 -11.88 5.77 0.59
C PHE A 162 -10.77 6.65 1.18
N THR A 163 -9.92 7.25 0.34
CA THR A 163 -8.73 7.97 0.80
C THR A 163 -8.65 9.39 0.24
N THR A 164 -8.49 10.35 1.13
CA THR A 164 -8.27 11.76 0.79
C THR A 164 -7.57 12.47 1.95
N HIS A 165 -6.79 13.52 1.68
CA HIS A 165 -6.15 14.33 2.73
C HIS A 165 -5.35 13.51 3.74
N SER A 166 -4.61 12.50 3.26
CA SER A 166 -3.83 11.56 4.09
C SER A 166 -4.67 10.73 5.07
N PHE A 167 -5.99 10.66 4.83
CA PHE A 167 -6.94 9.95 5.67
C PHE A 167 -7.58 8.82 4.88
N SER A 168 -7.27 7.58 5.28
CA SER A 168 -7.81 6.36 4.68
C SER A 168 -8.94 5.78 5.53
N MET A 169 -10.18 6.10 5.16
CA MET A 169 -11.38 5.61 5.84
C MET A 169 -11.57 4.12 5.56
N ASN A 170 -11.77 3.33 6.62
CA ASN A 170 -12.16 1.92 6.53
C ASN A 170 -11.09 0.94 5.99
N GLN A 171 -9.83 1.36 5.85
CA GLN A 171 -8.74 0.45 5.50
C GLN A 171 -8.57 -0.63 6.59
N ARG A 172 -8.69 -1.90 6.22
CA ARG A 172 -8.47 -3.03 7.14
C ARG A 172 -7.88 -4.22 6.39
N LEU A 173 -7.00 -4.95 7.09
CA LEU A 173 -6.45 -6.22 6.64
C LEU A 173 -6.86 -7.28 7.66
N LEU A 174 -7.64 -8.26 7.22
CA LEU A 174 -8.03 -9.41 8.02
C LEU A 174 -7.14 -10.60 7.64
N VAL A 175 -6.41 -11.15 8.60
CA VAL A 175 -5.67 -12.40 8.42
C VAL A 175 -6.62 -13.55 8.72
N LEU A 176 -6.85 -14.43 7.73
CA LEU A 176 -7.72 -15.59 7.89
C LEU A 176 -6.93 -16.74 8.53
N THR A 177 -7.50 -17.34 9.57
CA THR A 177 -6.98 -18.57 10.18
C THR A 177 -7.55 -19.78 9.46
N ASN A 178 -6.78 -20.86 9.43
CA ASN A 178 -7.23 -22.09 8.81
C ASN A 178 -7.87 -23.01 9.87
N SER A 179 -9.13 -23.43 9.66
CA SER A 179 -9.82 -24.40 10.52
C SER A 179 -9.48 -25.86 10.20
N THR A 180 -9.01 -26.14 8.99
CA THR A 180 -8.66 -27.48 8.49
C THR A 180 -7.41 -27.34 7.64
N GLY A 181 -6.25 -27.82 8.09
CA GLY A 181 -4.93 -27.64 7.46
C GLY A 181 -4.89 -27.61 5.92
N ILE A 182 -3.91 -26.93 5.33
CA ILE A 182 -3.82 -26.69 3.88
C ILE A 182 -3.82 -28.04 3.12
N THR A 183 -4.94 -28.38 2.48
CA THR A 183 -5.05 -29.55 1.59
C THR A 183 -4.58 -29.15 0.20
N LEU A 184 -3.42 -29.66 -0.22
CA LEU A 184 -2.96 -29.52 -1.60
C LEU A 184 -3.70 -30.54 -2.46
N VAL A 185 -4.37 -30.06 -3.53
CA VAL A 185 -4.93 -30.89 -4.60
C VAL A 185 -3.93 -30.96 -5.75
#